data_AF-A0A9X0HZC2-F1
#
_entry.id   AF-A0A9X0HZC2-F1
#
_cell.length_a   1.000
_cell.length_b   1.000
_cell.length_c   1.000
_cell.angle_alpha   90.00
_cell.angle_beta   90.00
_cell.angle_gamma   90.00
#
_symmetry.space_group_name_H-M   'P 1'
#
loop_
_entity.id
_entity.type
_entity.pdbx_description
1 polymer ?
#
loop_
_entity_poly.entity_id
_entity_poly.type
_entity_poly.pdbx_seq_one_letter_code
_entity_poly.pdbx_strand_id
1 'polypeptide(L)'
;MTTAVEAEPAGPAQKTRHRRRRELGEHVARTIGRLQARVLSTVPQPEAVSALARLRRGIGRTPGFDFSLERYVQVPEHLLGRRPADDTEPTDAEQAAHDAVTLYALHQQSRRERMHADGRGLGQAMAELVRRSTGPDGVRRRFAALGTASTYHESIYHLRSLITMLREHQIPLDYGLLADDLQTLRIPGRRPTIQAIWGREFFRSRPSADADAPVTDNPEEDPS
;
A
#
# COMPACT_ATOMS: atom_id res chain seq x y z
N MET A 1 -2.92 -27.20 -51.37
CA MET A 1 -2.43 -28.00 -50.22
C MET A 1 -2.04 -26.98 -49.16
N THR A 2 -2.95 -26.72 -48.23
CA THR A 2 -2.87 -25.60 -47.27
C THR A 2 -2.53 -26.19 -45.91
N THR A 3 -1.34 -25.93 -45.40
CA THR A 3 -0.92 -26.31 -44.04
C THR A 3 -1.48 -25.31 -43.04
N ALA A 4 -2.36 -25.78 -42.16
CA ALA A 4 -2.85 -25.04 -41.01
C ALA A 4 -1.77 -24.97 -39.95
N VAL A 5 -1.47 -23.75 -39.48
CA VAL A 5 -0.62 -23.50 -38.31
C VAL A 5 -1.49 -23.71 -37.07
N GLU A 6 -1.21 -24.78 -36.33
CA GLU A 6 -1.79 -25.04 -35.02
C GLU A 6 -1.30 -23.98 -34.02
N ALA A 7 -2.24 -23.22 -33.47
CA ALA A 7 -1.96 -22.25 -32.41
C ALA A 7 -1.73 -23.00 -31.09
N GLU A 8 -0.56 -22.81 -30.48
CA GLU A 8 -0.26 -23.34 -29.16
C GLU A 8 -1.21 -22.77 -28.08
N PRO A 9 -1.65 -23.59 -27.11
CA PRO A 9 -2.55 -23.12 -26.07
C PRO A 9 -1.78 -22.21 -25.10
N ALA A 10 -2.34 -21.01 -24.88
CA ALA A 10 -1.85 -20.06 -23.90
C ALA A 10 -1.65 -20.74 -22.52
N GLY A 11 -0.42 -20.71 -22.03
CA GLY A 11 -0.03 -21.28 -20.75
C GLY A 11 -0.87 -20.76 -19.57
N PRO A 12 -0.95 -21.51 -18.46
CA PRO A 12 -1.86 -21.18 -17.36
C PRO A 12 -1.54 -19.80 -16.78
N ALA A 13 -2.53 -18.90 -16.79
CA ALA A 13 -2.46 -17.59 -16.16
C ALA A 13 -1.91 -17.74 -14.74
N GLN A 14 -0.71 -17.20 -14.50
CA GLN A 14 -0.07 -17.23 -13.18
C GLN A 14 -1.02 -16.57 -12.17
N LYS A 15 -1.64 -17.38 -11.31
CA LYS A 15 -2.43 -16.89 -10.18
C LYS A 15 -1.49 -16.09 -9.28
N THR A 16 -1.55 -14.76 -9.36
CA THR A 16 -0.79 -13.84 -8.53
C THR A 16 -1.04 -14.21 -7.07
N ARG A 17 -0.05 -14.84 -6.41
CA ARG A 17 -0.14 -15.16 -4.98
C ARG A 17 -0.14 -13.84 -4.20
N HIS A 18 -1.33 -13.38 -3.79
CA HIS A 18 -1.45 -12.20 -2.95
C HIS A 18 -0.89 -12.49 -1.56
N ARG A 19 -0.17 -11.51 -1.00
CA ARG A 19 0.29 -11.56 0.39
C ARG A 19 -0.92 -11.59 1.32
N ARG A 20 -0.88 -12.47 2.31
CA ARG A 20 -1.92 -12.53 3.36
C ARG A 20 -1.61 -11.52 4.46
N ARG A 21 -2.67 -10.91 4.99
CA ARG A 21 -2.65 -10.10 6.20
C ARG A 21 -2.38 -10.99 7.42
N ARG A 22 -1.79 -10.43 8.46
CA ARG A 22 -1.80 -10.99 9.82
C ARG A 22 -2.97 -10.38 10.60
N GLU A 23 -3.12 -10.78 11.86
CA GLU A 23 -4.28 -10.41 12.68
C GLU A 23 -4.46 -8.88 12.84
N LEU A 24 -3.35 -8.13 13.01
CA LEU A 24 -3.41 -6.67 13.06
C LEU A 24 -3.90 -6.08 11.73
N GLY A 25 -3.33 -6.54 10.61
CA GLY A 25 -3.76 -6.13 9.28
C GLY A 25 -5.24 -6.44 9.00
N GLU A 26 -5.74 -7.60 9.44
CA GLU A 26 -7.16 -7.96 9.33
C GLU A 26 -8.07 -7.04 10.17
N HIS A 27 -7.64 -6.70 11.39
CA HIS A 27 -8.35 -5.75 12.24
C HIS A 27 -8.43 -4.36 11.59
N VAL A 28 -7.30 -3.84 11.10
CA VAL A 28 -7.24 -2.52 10.46
C VAL A 28 -8.03 -2.50 9.16
N ALA A 29 -7.92 -3.53 8.31
CA ALA A 29 -8.70 -3.64 7.08
C ALA A 29 -10.22 -3.65 7.34
N ARG A 30 -10.69 -4.40 8.35
CA ARG A 30 -12.11 -4.38 8.74
C ARG A 30 -12.56 -3.01 9.24
N THR A 31 -11.74 -2.35 10.05
CA THR A 31 -12.05 -1.02 10.59
C THR A 31 -12.12 0.03 9.47
N ILE A 32 -11.14 0.06 8.58
CA ILE A 32 -11.13 0.94 7.40
C ILE A 32 -12.27 0.59 6.45
N GLY A 33 -12.54 -0.68 6.19
CA GLY A 33 -13.63 -1.12 5.33
C GLY A 33 -15.00 -0.62 5.79
N ARG A 34 -15.26 -0.68 7.10
CA ARG A 34 -16.48 -0.11 7.71
C ARG A 34 -16.55 1.41 7.58
N LEU A 35 -15.45 2.12 7.83
CA LEU A 35 -15.39 3.57 7.67
C LEU A 35 -15.60 3.98 6.20
N GLN A 36 -14.92 3.31 5.27
CA GLN A 36 -15.03 3.52 3.83
C GLN A 36 -16.47 3.34 3.34
N ALA A 37 -17.15 2.26 3.76
CA ALA A 37 -18.53 1.99 3.38
C ALA A 37 -19.50 3.11 3.81
N ARG A 38 -19.26 3.71 4.99
CA ARG A 38 -20.09 4.80 5.52
C ARG A 38 -19.78 6.16 4.90
N VAL A 39 -18.54 6.40 4.50
CA VAL A 39 -18.12 7.61 3.78
C VAL A 39 -18.62 7.59 2.33
N LEU A 40 -18.66 6.41 1.72
CA LEU A 40 -19.01 6.23 0.30
C LEU A 40 -20.45 5.76 0.07
N SER A 41 -21.29 5.71 1.09
CA SER A 41 -22.71 5.42 0.91
C SER A 41 -23.39 6.50 0.05
N THR A 42 -24.48 6.13 -0.64
CA THR A 42 -25.24 7.04 -1.52
C THR A 42 -25.53 8.39 -0.86
N VAL A 43 -25.93 8.35 0.40
CA VAL A 43 -25.90 9.50 1.30
C VAL A 43 -24.78 9.26 2.32
N PRO A 44 -23.65 9.99 2.26
CA PRO A 44 -22.55 9.83 3.19
C PRO A 44 -22.98 10.09 4.64
N GLN A 45 -22.55 9.24 5.57
CA GLN A 45 -22.86 9.43 6.98
C GLN A 45 -22.05 10.60 7.57
N PRO A 46 -22.68 11.66 8.14
CA PRO A 46 -21.96 12.83 8.63
C PRO A 46 -20.89 12.52 9.70
N GLU A 47 -21.19 11.58 10.61
CA GLU A 47 -20.23 11.12 11.63
C GLU A 47 -18.97 10.52 10.99
N ALA A 48 -19.13 9.68 9.96
CA ALA A 48 -18.02 9.03 9.27
C ALA A 48 -17.17 10.04 8.48
N VAL A 49 -17.80 11.02 7.82
CA VAL A 49 -17.11 12.11 7.13
C VAL A 49 -16.34 12.98 8.11
N SER A 50 -16.95 13.32 9.26
CA SER A 50 -16.29 14.05 10.34
C SER A 50 -15.11 13.27 10.92
N ALA A 51 -15.28 11.98 11.21
CA ALA A 51 -14.22 11.11 11.69
C ALA A 51 -13.04 11.04 10.70
N LEU A 52 -13.31 10.89 9.39
CA LEU A 52 -12.29 10.92 8.35
C LEU A 52 -11.50 12.24 8.37
N ALA A 53 -12.18 13.38 8.53
CA ALA A 53 -11.53 14.67 8.63
C ALA A 53 -10.65 14.80 9.89
N ARG A 54 -11.11 14.27 11.03
CA ARG A 54 -10.36 14.29 12.30
C ARG A 54 -9.14 13.37 12.27
N LEU A 55 -9.28 12.16 11.72
CA LEU A 55 -8.19 11.19 11.55
C LEU A 55 -7.04 11.77 10.72
N ARG A 56 -7.32 12.58 9.70
CA ARG A 56 -6.26 13.27 8.92
C ARG A 56 -5.36 14.17 9.78
N ARG A 57 -5.89 14.74 10.87
CA ARG A 57 -5.10 15.57 11.80
C ARG A 57 -4.20 14.75 12.71
N GLY A 58 -4.38 13.43 12.76
CA GLY A 58 -3.58 12.50 13.55
C GLY A 58 -2.30 12.00 12.87
N ILE A 59 -2.05 12.35 11.61
CA ILE A 59 -0.85 11.92 10.89
C ILE A 59 0.40 12.45 11.60
N GLY A 60 1.31 11.54 11.96
CA GLY A 60 2.52 11.87 12.70
C GLY A 60 2.31 12.17 14.20
N ARG A 61 1.10 11.94 14.72
CA ARG A 61 0.79 11.98 16.16
C ARG A 61 0.74 10.56 16.74
N THR A 62 0.69 10.46 18.06
CA THR A 62 0.46 9.21 18.77
C THR A 62 -1.04 8.86 18.85
N PRO A 63 -1.39 7.57 19.01
CA PRO A 63 -2.70 7.15 19.45
C PRO A 63 -3.17 7.93 20.69
N GLY A 64 -4.48 8.16 20.81
CA GLY A 64 -5.05 8.91 21.94
C GLY A 64 -5.09 10.43 21.78
N PHE A 65 -4.57 11.00 20.69
CA PHE A 65 -4.63 12.45 20.44
C PHE A 65 -6.07 13.03 20.37
N ASP A 66 -7.06 12.19 20.11
CA ASP A 66 -8.49 12.52 20.01
C ASP A 66 -9.32 11.30 20.45
N PHE A 67 -9.78 11.31 21.70
CA PHE A 67 -10.53 10.20 22.29
C PHE A 67 -11.82 9.84 21.56
N SER A 68 -12.44 10.77 20.84
CA SER A 68 -13.67 10.45 20.08
C SER A 68 -13.42 9.53 18.88
N LEU A 69 -12.15 9.35 18.49
CA LEU A 69 -11.75 8.46 17.39
C LEU A 69 -11.45 7.04 17.86
N GLU A 70 -11.61 6.73 19.15
CA GLU A 70 -11.29 5.42 19.76
C GLU A 70 -11.73 4.25 18.88
N ARG A 71 -12.99 4.24 18.45
CA ARG A 71 -13.58 3.19 17.60
C ARG A 71 -12.84 2.88 16.28
N TYR A 72 -11.99 3.79 15.81
CA TYR A 72 -11.21 3.67 14.57
C TYR A 72 -9.75 3.32 14.79
N VAL A 73 -9.20 3.61 15.96
CA VAL A 73 -7.76 3.46 16.27
C VAL A 73 -7.49 2.44 17.37
N GLN A 74 -8.51 2.02 18.12
CA GLN A 74 -8.39 1.02 19.17
C GLN A 74 -7.95 -0.32 18.61
N VAL A 75 -6.96 -0.91 19.26
CA VAL A 75 -6.42 -2.24 18.95
C VAL A 75 -6.87 -3.21 20.06
N PRO A 76 -7.50 -4.35 19.72
CA PRO A 76 -7.87 -5.38 20.69
C PRO A 76 -6.69 -5.87 21.52
N GLU A 77 -6.92 -6.19 22.80
CA GLU A 77 -5.85 -6.50 23.74
C GLU A 77 -4.92 -7.64 23.29
N HIS A 78 -5.48 -8.68 22.68
CA HIS A 78 -4.72 -9.82 22.17
C HIS A 78 -3.78 -9.47 21.00
N LEU A 79 -3.98 -8.32 20.35
CA LEU A 79 -3.16 -7.84 19.22
C LEU A 79 -2.09 -6.84 19.62
N LEU A 80 -2.10 -6.35 20.86
CA LEU A 80 -1.16 -5.34 21.35
C LEU A 80 0.29 -5.83 21.39
N GLY A 81 0.49 -7.15 21.50
CA GLY A 81 1.81 -7.73 21.65
C GLY A 81 2.45 -7.31 22.98
N ARG A 82 3.70 -6.83 22.92
CA ARG A 82 4.42 -6.37 24.12
C ARG A 82 3.96 -4.97 24.50
N ARG A 83 3.37 -4.84 25.69
CA ARG A 83 3.07 -3.54 26.30
C ARG A 83 4.31 -2.94 26.97
N PRO A 84 4.56 -1.63 26.84
CA PRO A 84 5.48 -0.90 27.71
C PRO A 84 5.08 -1.06 29.19
N ALA A 85 6.04 -0.89 30.09
CA ALA A 85 5.82 -1.20 31.51
C ALA A 85 4.93 -0.18 32.24
N ASP A 86 4.80 1.03 31.71
CA ASP A 86 4.13 2.17 32.36
C ASP A 86 2.97 2.76 31.54
N ASP A 87 2.58 2.10 30.43
CA ASP A 87 1.56 2.56 29.47
C ASP A 87 1.76 4.02 28.99
N THR A 88 2.98 4.58 29.12
CA THR A 88 3.28 5.96 28.72
C THR A 88 3.47 6.09 27.21
N GLU A 89 3.80 4.99 26.54
CA GLU A 89 3.99 4.91 25.10
C GLU A 89 3.02 3.91 24.47
N PRO A 90 2.54 4.18 23.24
CA PRO A 90 1.74 3.22 22.50
C PRO A 90 2.58 1.98 22.15
N THR A 91 1.94 0.82 22.13
CA THR A 91 2.52 -0.39 21.55
C THR A 91 2.82 -0.21 20.06
N ASP A 92 3.70 -1.06 19.53
CA ASP A 92 3.98 -1.08 18.09
C ASP A 92 2.72 -1.35 17.26
N ALA A 93 1.79 -2.15 17.79
CA ALA A 93 0.52 -2.45 17.15
C ALA A 93 -0.40 -1.22 17.11
N GLU A 94 -0.55 -0.51 18.23
CA GLU A 94 -1.36 0.71 18.31
C GLU A 94 -0.84 1.81 17.40
N GLN A 95 0.47 2.07 17.43
CA GLN A 95 1.07 3.10 16.58
C GLN A 95 0.92 2.74 15.09
N ALA A 96 1.16 1.48 14.72
CA ALA A 96 1.00 1.03 13.33
C ALA A 96 -0.46 1.11 12.84
N ALA A 97 -1.43 0.71 13.68
CA ALA A 97 -2.85 0.82 13.35
C ALA A 97 -3.28 2.29 13.18
N HIS A 98 -2.88 3.15 14.12
CA HIS A 98 -3.13 4.59 14.04
C HIS A 98 -2.55 5.20 12.76
N ASP A 99 -1.29 4.93 12.45
CA ASP A 99 -0.65 5.46 11.25
C ASP A 99 -1.31 4.94 9.97
N ALA A 100 -1.66 3.65 9.89
CA ALA A 100 -2.38 3.10 8.75
C ALA A 100 -3.75 3.76 8.54
N VAL A 101 -4.54 3.92 9.61
CA VAL A 101 -5.89 4.51 9.54
C VAL A 101 -5.83 6.01 9.19
N THR A 102 -4.86 6.75 9.74
CA THR A 102 -4.69 8.18 9.43
C THR A 102 -4.16 8.41 8.02
N LEU A 103 -3.26 7.55 7.53
CA LEU A 103 -2.81 7.55 6.13
C LEU A 103 -3.93 7.16 5.17
N TYR A 104 -4.82 6.24 5.54
CA TYR A 104 -6.04 5.98 4.78
C TYR A 104 -6.96 7.20 4.73
N ALA A 105 -7.14 7.89 5.86
CA ALA A 105 -7.97 9.08 5.91
C ALA A 105 -7.46 10.19 4.98
N LEU A 106 -6.13 10.34 4.87
CA LEU A 106 -5.50 11.20 3.86
C LEU A 106 -5.87 10.76 2.44
N HIS A 107 -5.73 9.46 2.16
CA HIS A 107 -5.95 8.89 0.83
C HIS A 107 -7.40 9.06 0.36
N GLN A 108 -8.37 8.75 1.24
CA GLN A 108 -9.80 8.82 0.93
C GLN A 108 -10.35 10.25 0.82
N GLN A 109 -9.58 11.27 1.24
CA GLN A 109 -10.05 12.65 1.28
C GLN A 109 -10.55 13.13 -0.09
N SER A 110 -11.80 13.58 -0.16
CA SER A 110 -12.40 14.10 -1.41
C SER A 110 -12.36 13.09 -2.57
N ARG A 111 -12.29 11.78 -2.28
CA ARG A 111 -12.40 10.69 -3.26
C ARG A 111 -13.73 9.99 -3.10
N ARG A 112 -14.39 9.71 -4.23
CA ARG A 112 -15.60 8.89 -4.29
C ARG A 112 -15.28 7.42 -4.57
N GLU A 113 -14.08 7.16 -5.07
CA GLU A 113 -13.54 5.83 -5.28
C GLU A 113 -13.05 5.23 -3.96
N ARG A 114 -13.06 3.91 -3.85
CA ARG A 114 -12.49 3.19 -2.70
C ARG A 114 -10.97 3.28 -2.76
N MET A 115 -10.36 3.92 -1.77
CA MET A 115 -8.89 4.00 -1.68
C MET A 115 -8.30 2.86 -0.85
N HIS A 116 -9.14 2.13 -0.11
CA HIS A 116 -8.80 0.82 0.43
C HIS A 116 -9.36 -0.31 -0.44
N ALA A 117 -8.47 -1.18 -0.92
CA ALA A 117 -8.80 -2.41 -1.63
C ALA A 117 -7.94 -3.58 -1.16
N ASP A 118 -8.52 -4.78 -1.14
CA ASP A 118 -7.84 -5.99 -0.67
C ASP A 118 -6.76 -6.46 -1.65
N GLY A 119 -5.66 -7.01 -1.12
CA GLY A 119 -4.65 -7.73 -1.88
C GLY A 119 -3.69 -6.87 -2.70
N ARG A 120 -3.79 -5.54 -2.59
CA ARG A 120 -2.94 -4.59 -3.32
C ARG A 120 -1.85 -4.01 -2.42
N GLY A 121 -0.66 -4.60 -2.47
CA GLY A 121 0.50 -4.16 -1.69
C GLY A 121 1.07 -2.81 -2.16
N LEU A 122 1.89 -2.19 -1.31
CA LEU A 122 2.47 -0.86 -1.58
C LEU A 122 3.32 -0.88 -2.85
N GLY A 123 4.17 -1.89 -3.04
CA GLY A 123 5.02 -1.94 -4.22
C GLY A 123 4.22 -2.06 -5.51
N GLN A 124 3.11 -2.80 -5.49
CA GLN A 124 2.21 -2.95 -6.63
C GLN A 124 1.50 -1.63 -6.97
N ALA A 125 1.00 -0.92 -5.96
CA ALA A 125 0.39 0.40 -6.11
C ALA A 125 1.40 1.42 -6.68
N MET A 126 2.64 1.38 -6.21
CA MET A 126 3.70 2.25 -6.71
C MET A 126 4.13 1.95 -8.15
N ALA A 127 4.15 0.67 -8.54
CA ALA A 127 4.44 0.29 -9.92
C ALA A 127 3.36 0.80 -10.88
N GLU A 128 2.10 0.75 -10.47
CA GLU A 128 1.00 1.35 -11.22
C GLU A 128 1.09 2.87 -11.28
N LEU A 129 1.41 3.53 -10.17
CA LEU A 129 1.56 4.99 -10.13
C LEU A 129 2.65 5.46 -11.09
N VAL A 130 3.79 4.76 -11.14
CA VAL A 130 4.84 5.06 -12.12
C VAL A 130 4.32 4.95 -13.55
N ARG A 131 3.48 3.96 -13.88
CA ARG A 131 2.93 3.80 -15.24
C ARG A 131 1.93 4.89 -15.61
N ARG A 132 1.15 5.36 -14.63
CA ARG A 132 0.07 6.34 -14.86
C ARG A 132 0.53 7.78 -14.71
N SER A 133 1.66 8.03 -14.04
CA SER A 133 2.15 9.37 -13.75
C SER A 133 2.86 9.99 -14.95
N THR A 134 2.64 11.28 -15.17
CA THR A 134 3.41 12.10 -16.12
C THR A 134 4.83 12.42 -15.64
N GLY A 135 5.15 12.13 -14.37
CA GLY A 135 6.47 12.35 -13.76
C GLY A 135 7.02 11.08 -13.08
N PRO A 136 7.24 9.98 -13.82
CA PRO A 136 7.60 8.67 -13.26
C PRO A 136 8.91 8.70 -12.45
N ASP A 137 9.89 9.51 -12.82
CA ASP A 137 11.17 9.59 -12.11
C ASP A 137 11.03 10.23 -10.72
N GLY A 138 10.14 11.22 -10.60
CA GLY A 138 9.80 11.82 -9.32
C GLY A 138 9.12 10.83 -8.38
N VAL A 139 8.29 9.92 -8.92
CA VAL A 139 7.68 8.82 -8.17
C VAL A 139 8.77 7.82 -7.73
N ARG A 140 9.63 7.39 -8.67
CA ARG A 140 10.72 6.44 -8.41
C ARG A 140 11.67 6.94 -7.33
N ARG A 141 12.08 8.21 -7.39
CA ARG A 141 12.99 8.81 -6.41
C ARG A 141 12.40 8.82 -5.00
N ARG A 142 11.12 9.18 -4.85
CA ARG A 142 10.45 9.17 -3.54
C ARG A 142 10.24 7.75 -3.01
N PHE A 143 9.94 6.80 -3.90
CA PHE A 143 9.83 5.40 -3.51
C PHE A 143 11.19 4.81 -3.11
N ALA A 144 12.27 5.17 -3.80
CA ALA A 144 13.63 4.79 -3.42
C ALA A 144 13.99 5.34 -2.03
N ALA A 145 13.65 6.60 -1.73
CA ALA A 145 13.85 7.19 -0.41
C ALA A 145 13.10 6.42 0.70
N LEU A 146 11.86 5.99 0.45
CA LEU A 146 11.14 5.09 1.37
C LEU A 146 11.89 3.74 1.55
N GLY A 147 12.42 3.19 0.46
CA GLY A 147 13.20 1.96 0.46
C GLY A 147 14.53 2.04 1.22
N THR A 148 15.06 3.24 1.45
CA THR A 148 16.30 3.49 2.19
C THR A 148 16.09 4.19 3.54
N ALA A 149 14.84 4.45 3.92
CA ALA A 149 14.51 5.13 5.17
C ALA A 149 15.16 4.42 6.37
N SER A 150 15.81 5.21 7.22
CA SER A 150 16.60 4.76 8.37
C SER A 150 15.80 4.73 9.68
N THR A 151 14.64 5.40 9.71
CA THR A 151 13.76 5.45 10.89
C THR A 151 12.30 5.20 10.53
N TYR A 152 11.51 4.86 11.54
CA TYR A 152 10.05 4.75 11.38
C TYR A 152 9.43 6.10 11.00
N HIS A 153 9.86 7.19 11.64
CA HIS A 153 9.35 8.53 11.35
C HIS A 153 9.63 8.97 9.90
N GLU A 154 10.84 8.70 9.39
CA GLU A 154 11.20 8.94 7.99
C GLU A 154 10.33 8.10 7.03
N SER A 155 10.04 6.84 7.40
CA SER A 155 9.13 5.99 6.63
C SER A 155 7.73 6.59 6.52
N ILE A 156 7.16 7.08 7.64
CA ILE A 156 5.84 7.75 7.66
C ILE A 156 5.87 9.04 6.84
N TYR A 157 6.94 9.83 6.91
CA TYR A 157 7.12 11.04 6.12
C TYR A 157 7.04 10.74 4.60
N HIS A 158 7.80 9.74 4.13
CA HIS A 158 7.78 9.35 2.73
C HIS A 158 6.44 8.73 2.31
N LEU A 159 5.85 7.88 3.15
CA LEU A 159 4.53 7.29 2.90
C LEU A 159 3.45 8.35 2.73
N ARG A 160 3.45 9.41 3.54
CA ARG A 160 2.50 10.52 3.41
C ARG A 160 2.59 11.17 2.03
N SER A 161 3.81 11.43 1.55
CA SER A 161 4.03 12.00 0.21
C SER A 161 3.55 11.05 -0.89
N LEU A 162 3.91 9.77 -0.82
CA LEU A 162 3.51 8.76 -1.81
C LEU A 162 2.00 8.54 -1.84
N ILE A 163 1.34 8.50 -0.68
CA ILE A 163 -0.12 8.34 -0.57
C ILE A 163 -0.86 9.55 -1.15
N THR A 164 -0.28 10.74 -1.06
CA THR A 164 -0.84 11.92 -1.75
C THR A 164 -0.82 11.72 -3.26
N MET A 165 0.27 11.18 -3.81
CA MET A 165 0.37 10.89 -5.25
C MET A 165 -0.58 9.75 -5.67
N LEU A 166 -0.72 8.69 -4.85
CA LEU A 166 -1.70 7.62 -5.10
C LEU A 166 -3.13 8.16 -5.14
N ARG A 167 -3.47 9.05 -4.19
CA ARG A 167 -4.77 9.73 -4.12
C ARG A 167 -5.06 10.53 -5.38
N GLU A 168 -4.08 11.28 -5.90
CA GLU A 168 -4.23 12.06 -7.12
C GLU A 168 -4.58 11.19 -8.33
N HIS A 169 -4.02 9.97 -8.38
CA HIS A 169 -4.23 9.01 -9.47
C HIS A 169 -5.31 7.97 -9.15
N GLN A 170 -6.00 8.10 -8.00
CA GLN A 170 -7.06 7.21 -7.54
C GLN A 170 -6.62 5.73 -7.47
N ILE A 171 -5.38 5.49 -7.09
CA ILE A 171 -4.80 4.14 -7.01
C ILE A 171 -5.01 3.59 -5.60
N PRO A 172 -5.83 2.54 -5.41
CA PRO A 172 -6.11 2.02 -4.08
C PRO A 172 -4.91 1.27 -3.48
N LEU A 173 -4.96 1.09 -2.16
CA LEU A 173 -3.95 0.36 -1.39
C LEU A 173 -4.62 -0.56 -0.36
N ASP A 174 -3.99 -1.70 -0.08
CA ASP A 174 -4.36 -2.54 1.04
C ASP A 174 -3.76 -2.00 2.35
N TYR A 175 -4.57 -1.22 3.07
CA TYR A 175 -4.16 -0.65 4.36
C TYR A 175 -4.03 -1.68 5.49
N GLY A 176 -4.61 -2.87 5.34
CA GLY A 176 -4.34 -3.98 6.27
C GLY A 176 -2.91 -4.51 6.09
N LEU A 177 -2.48 -4.73 4.85
CA LEU A 177 -1.08 -5.07 4.57
C LEU A 177 -0.13 -3.96 5.01
N LEU A 178 -0.50 -2.70 4.78
CA LEU A 178 0.30 -1.57 5.25
C LEU A 178 0.42 -1.56 6.77
N ALA A 179 -0.66 -1.82 7.53
CA ALA A 179 -0.60 -1.88 8.98
C ALA A 179 0.36 -2.96 9.49
N ASP A 180 0.34 -4.14 8.87
CA ASP A 180 1.31 -5.20 9.18
C ASP A 180 2.75 -4.75 8.89
N ASP A 181 2.97 -4.08 7.78
CA ASP A 181 4.28 -3.55 7.41
C ASP A 181 4.77 -2.51 8.41
N LEU A 182 3.92 -1.55 8.77
CA LEU A 182 4.21 -0.51 9.75
C LEU A 182 4.55 -1.12 11.10
N GLN A 183 3.80 -2.11 11.58
CA GLN A 183 4.12 -2.81 12.82
C GLN A 183 5.50 -3.46 12.75
N THR A 184 5.84 -4.09 11.61
CA THR A 184 7.15 -4.73 11.43
C THR A 184 8.29 -3.71 11.32
N LEU A 185 8.05 -2.53 10.75
CA LEU A 185 9.06 -1.45 10.66
C LEU A 185 9.48 -0.89 12.03
N ARG A 186 8.63 -1.06 13.05
CA ARG A 186 8.93 -0.65 14.43
C ARG A 186 9.81 -1.66 15.16
N ILE A 187 9.81 -2.92 14.74
CA ILE A 187 10.66 -3.95 15.33
C ILE A 187 12.12 -3.73 14.88
N PRO A 188 13.07 -3.58 15.83
CA PRO A 188 14.49 -3.42 15.51
C PRO A 188 15.00 -4.54 14.58
N GLY A 189 15.78 -4.16 13.57
CA GLY A 189 16.38 -5.11 12.60
C GLY A 189 15.42 -5.69 11.56
N ARG A 190 14.10 -5.47 11.63
CA ARG A 190 13.14 -6.03 10.66
C ARG A 190 12.88 -5.13 9.46
N ARG A 191 13.28 -3.86 9.50
CA ARG A 191 13.06 -2.88 8.42
C ARG A 191 13.53 -3.34 7.03
N PRO A 192 14.74 -3.90 6.85
CA PRO A 192 15.19 -4.39 5.54
C PRO A 192 14.26 -5.44 4.94
N THR A 193 13.56 -6.22 5.77
CA THR A 193 12.60 -7.22 5.31
C THR A 193 11.42 -6.56 4.60
N ILE A 194 10.84 -5.50 5.19
CA ILE A 194 9.69 -4.79 4.63
C ILE A 194 10.11 -4.00 3.39
N GLN A 195 11.25 -3.32 3.43
CA GLN A 195 11.80 -2.61 2.27
C GLN A 195 12.02 -3.57 1.08
N ALA A 196 12.54 -4.77 1.34
CA ALA A 196 12.69 -5.79 0.32
C ALA A 196 11.35 -6.35 -0.19
N ILE A 197 10.33 -6.47 0.66
CA ILE A 197 8.97 -6.85 0.22
C ILE A 197 8.42 -5.80 -0.74
N TRP A 198 8.42 -4.52 -0.35
CA TRP A 198 7.93 -3.43 -1.20
C TRP A 198 8.70 -3.34 -2.52
N GLY A 199 10.03 -3.49 -2.48
CA GLY A 199 10.87 -3.55 -3.68
C GLY A 199 10.47 -4.71 -4.61
N ARG A 200 10.37 -5.94 -4.08
CA ARG A 200 9.96 -7.11 -4.89
C ARG A 200 8.57 -6.97 -5.49
N GLU A 201 7.61 -6.47 -4.72
CA GLU A 201 6.26 -6.18 -5.22
C GLU A 201 6.30 -5.18 -6.38
N PHE A 202 7.12 -4.13 -6.26
CA PHE A 202 7.30 -3.12 -7.30
C PHE A 202 7.93 -3.68 -8.57
N PHE A 203 9.05 -4.41 -8.46
CA PHE A 203 9.77 -4.95 -9.60
C PHE A 203 8.98 -6.04 -10.34
N ARG A 204 8.29 -6.93 -9.60
CA ARG A 204 7.44 -7.97 -10.20
C ARG A 204 6.18 -7.43 -10.88
N SER A 205 5.78 -6.21 -10.54
CA SER A 205 4.60 -5.56 -11.13
C SER A 205 4.95 -4.68 -12.34
N ARG A 206 6.21 -4.64 -12.76
CA ARG A 206 6.60 -4.07 -14.05
C ARG A 206 6.28 -5.11 -15.13
N PRO A 207 5.65 -4.70 -16.26
CA PRO A 207 5.65 -5.55 -17.44
C PRO A 207 7.09 -5.91 -17.81
N SER A 208 7.35 -7.16 -18.18
CA SER A 208 8.63 -7.56 -18.74
C SER A 208 8.95 -6.64 -19.92
N ALA A 209 10.06 -5.91 -19.85
CA ALA A 209 10.52 -5.09 -20.96
C ALA A 209 11.01 -5.94 -22.15
N ASP A 210 11.08 -7.27 -21.99
CA ASP A 210 11.63 -8.22 -22.96
C ASP A 210 10.57 -8.91 -23.86
N ALA A 211 9.31 -8.49 -23.82
CA ALA A 211 8.28 -9.06 -24.71
C ALA A 211 8.16 -8.33 -26.06
N ASP A 212 8.99 -7.33 -26.32
CA ASP A 212 8.92 -6.51 -27.55
C ASP A 212 10.31 -6.08 -28.03
N ALA A 213 11.30 -6.97 -27.90
CA ALA A 213 12.50 -6.85 -28.72
C ALA A 213 12.13 -7.41 -30.11
N PRO A 214 12.10 -6.60 -31.19
CA PRO A 214 12.01 -7.17 -32.52
C PRO A 214 13.24 -8.05 -32.70
N VAL A 215 13.01 -9.34 -32.93
CA VAL A 215 14.01 -10.23 -33.52
C VAL A 215 14.33 -9.61 -34.88
N THR A 216 15.42 -8.85 -34.94
CA THR A 216 16.03 -8.47 -36.22
C THR A 216 16.67 -9.74 -36.77
N ASP A 217 15.87 -10.50 -37.50
CA ASP A 217 16.36 -11.51 -38.42
C ASP A 217 16.95 -10.74 -39.61
N ASN A 218 18.26 -10.53 -39.58
CA ASN A 218 18.99 -10.10 -40.77
C ASN A 218 19.35 -11.37 -41.53
N PRO A 219 18.83 -11.60 -42.75
CA PRO A 219 19.46 -12.56 -43.63
C PRO A 219 20.80 -11.96 -44.09
N GLU A 220 21.90 -12.64 -43.80
CA GLU A 220 23.18 -12.42 -44.46
C GLU A 220 22.97 -12.62 -45.97
N GLU A 221 22.91 -11.52 -46.71
CA GLU A 221 23.23 -11.52 -48.13
C GLU A 221 24.73 -11.73 -48.27
N ASP A 222 25.10 -12.91 -48.75
CA ASP A 222 26.45 -13.28 -49.15
C ASP A 222 26.65 -12.90 -50.63
N PRO A 223 27.60 -12.03 -50.99
CA PRO A 223 28.01 -11.87 -52.37
C PRO A 223 29.44 -12.39 -52.60
N SER A 224 29.48 -13.53 -53.30
CA SER A 224 30.55 -14.02 -54.22
C SER A 224 31.91 -14.44 -53.65
#